data_AF-A0A967Q8M7-F1
#
_entry.id   AF-A0A967Q8M7-F1
#
_cell.length_a   1.000
_cell.length_b   1.000
_cell.length_c   1.000
_cell.angle_alpha   90.00
_cell.angle_beta   90.00
_cell.angle_gamma   90.00
#
_symmetry.space_group_name_H-M   'P 1'
#
loop_
_entity.id
_entity.type
_entity.pdbx_description
1 polymer ?
#
loop_
_entity_poly.entity_id
_entity_poly.type
_entity_poly.pdbx_seq_one_letter_code
_entity_poly.pdbx_strand_id
1 'polypeptide(L)' 'MIDGGGRVGSDATFCLQGAGIVSEIQLLDANTESAVREALDLMHGASSLADQRIYAG' A
#
# COMPACT_ATOMS: atom_id res chain seq x y z
N MET A 1 -3.21 5.77 -6.40
CA MET A 1 -3.49 4.51 -7.13
C MET A 1 -2.14 4.00 -7.62
N ILE A 2 -1.67 2.88 -7.05
CA ILE A 2 -0.36 2.28 -7.34
C ILE A 2 -0.59 0.83 -7.77
N ASP A 3 0.19 0.35 -8.74
CA ASP A 3 0.18 -1.06 -9.13
C ASP A 3 0.82 -1.90 -8.00
N GLY A 4 0.02 -2.69 -7.29
CA GLY A 4 0.36 -3.24 -5.98
C GLY A 4 1.00 -4.62 -5.97
N GLY A 5 1.08 -5.35 -7.09
CA GLY A 5 1.70 -6.68 -7.11
C GLY A 5 3.16 -6.69 -7.57
N GLY A 6 3.70 -5.55 -7.98
CA GLY A 6 5.13 -5.39 -8.30
C GLY A 6 5.93 -4.74 -7.17
N ARG A 7 7.21 -5.14 -7.01
CA ARG A 7 8.16 -4.56 -6.03
C ARG A 7 8.22 -3.02 -6.06
N VAL A 8 8.11 -2.43 -7.26
CA VAL A 8 8.14 -0.97 -7.45
C VAL A 8 6.93 -0.30 -6.80
N GLY A 9 5.76 -0.93 -6.85
CA GLY A 9 4.56 -0.39 -6.23
C GLY A 9 4.56 -0.52 -4.71
N SER A 10 5.05 -1.65 -4.20
CA SER A 10 5.33 -1.86 -2.77
C SER A 10 6.24 -0.77 -2.20
N ASP A 11 7.40 -0.57 -2.85
CA ASP A 11 8.40 0.42 -2.42
C ASP A 11 7.84 1.86 -2.48
N ALA A 12 7.10 2.19 -3.54
CA ALA A 12 6.45 3.49 -3.66
C ALA A 12 5.42 3.72 -2.55
N THR A 13 4.63 2.69 -2.23
CA THR A 13 3.61 2.76 -1.18
C THR A 13 4.23 2.93 0.21
N PHE A 14 5.30 2.19 0.49
CA PHE A 14 6.05 2.32 1.74
C PHE A 14 6.66 3.73 1.91
N CYS A 15 7.25 4.29 0.85
CA CYS A 15 7.76 5.66 0.86
C CYS A 15 6.65 6.69 1.12
N LEU A 16 5.48 6.51 0.52
CA LEU A 16 4.33 7.39 0.74
C LEU A 16 3.80 7.30 2.17
N GLN A 17 3.78 6.10 2.76
CA GLN A 17 3.44 5.92 4.17
C GLN A 17 4.41 6.68 5.09
N GLY A 18 5.72 6.45 4.92
CA GLY A 18 6.76 7.09 5.73
C GLY A 18 6.85 8.61 5.54
N ALA A 19 6.46 9.12 4.37
CA ALA A 19 6.42 10.56 4.13
C ALA A 19 5.21 11.26 4.79
N GLY A 20 4.13 10.53 5.10
CA GLY A 20 2.96 11.11 5.77
C GLY A 20 2.17 12.13 4.94
N ILE A 21 2.45 12.25 3.64
CA ILE A 21 1.86 13.26 2.74
C ILE A 21 0.60 12.78 2.02
N VAL A 22 0.23 11.51 2.18
CA VAL A 22 -0.95 10.91 1.57
C VAL A 22 -1.84 10.37 2.69
N SER A 23 -3.14 10.51 2.55
CA SER A 23 -4.13 10.00 3.52
C SER A 23 -4.79 8.69 3.06
N GLU A 24 -4.82 8.43 1.75
CA GLU A 24 -5.47 7.26 1.15
C GLU A 24 -4.63 6.66 0.02
N ILE A 25 -4.47 5.34 0.02
CA ILE A 25 -3.69 4.60 -0.97
C ILE A 25 -4.55 3.45 -1.52
N GLN A 26 -4.77 3.44 -2.83
CA GLN A 26 -5.41 2.33 -3.55
C GLN A 26 -4.34 1.51 -4.26
N LEU A 27 -4.26 0.22 -3.93
CA LEU A 27 -3.44 -0.78 -4.61
C LEU A 27 -4.28 -1.54 -5.63
N LEU A 28 -3.85 -1.53 -6.89
CA LEU A 28 -4.44 -2.34 -7.94
C LEU A 28 -3.43 -3.30 -8.50
N ASP A 29 -3.86 -4.52 -8.76
CA ASP A 29 -3.04 -5.48 -9.48
C ASP A 29 -3.95 -6.35 -10.34
N ALA A 30 -3.40 -6.88 -11.43
CA ALA A 30 -4.10 -7.88 -12.24
C ALA A 30 -4.45 -9.14 -11.42
N ASN A 31 -3.64 -9.45 -10.42
CA ASN A 31 -3.90 -10.44 -9.38
C ASN A 31 -4.40 -9.75 -8.10
N THR A 32 -5.71 -9.65 -7.97
CA THR A 32 -6.39 -9.07 -6.79
C THR A 32 -5.93 -9.70 -5.47
N GLU A 33 -5.62 -11.00 -5.46
CA GLU A 33 -5.13 -11.68 -4.25
C GLU A 33 -3.74 -11.16 -3.84
N SER A 34 -2.88 -10.85 -4.82
CA SER A 34 -1.57 -10.24 -4.58
C SER A 34 -1.71 -8.85 -3.98
N ALA A 35 -2.56 -7.99 -4.58
CA ALA A 35 -2.80 -6.63 -4.07
C ALA A 35 -3.37 -6.63 -2.64
N VAL A 36 -4.26 -7.57 -2.32
CA VAL A 36 -4.83 -7.70 -0.96
C VAL A 36 -3.76 -8.12 0.05
N ARG A 37 -2.88 -9.07 -0.29
CA ARG A 37 -1.80 -9.51 0.59
C ARG A 37 -0.83 -8.37 0.86
N GLU A 38 -0.48 -7.60 -0.17
CA GLU A 38 0.39 -6.44 -0.05
C GLU A 38 -0.24 -5.36 0.83
N ALA A 39 -1.52 -5.05 0.61
CA ALA A 39 -2.27 -4.10 1.43
C ALA A 39 -2.29 -4.50 2.91
N LEU A 40 -2.49 -5.79 3.20
CA LEU A 40 -2.45 -6.32 4.55
C LEU A 40 -1.06 -6.16 5.18
N ASP A 41 0.01 -6.43 4.45
CA ASP A 41 1.38 -6.30 4.97
C ASP A 41 1.70 -4.84 5.32
N LEU A 42 1.38 -3.91 4.42
CA LEU A 42 1.53 -2.47 4.63
C LEU A 42 0.65 -1.94 5.77
N MET A 43 -0.56 -2.47 5.95
CA MET A 43 -1.44 -2.12 7.07
C MET A 43 -0.91 -2.62 8.43
N HIS A 44 -0.28 -3.81 8.47
CA HIS A 44 0.38 -4.26 9.70
C HIS A 44 1.54 -3.32 10.09
N GLY A 45 2.32 -2.89 9.09
CA GLY A 45 3.40 -1.92 9.29
C GLY A 45 2.95 -0.47 9.55
N ALA A 46 1.74 -0.11 9.12
CA ALA A 46 1.21 1.27 9.21
C ALA A 46 1.18 1.82 10.64
N SER A 47 0.99 0.95 11.63
CA SER A 47 1.02 1.29 13.07
C SER A 47 2.31 2.02 13.50
N SER A 48 3.40 1.83 12.77
CA SER A 48 4.71 2.42 13.05
C SER A 48 5.08 3.60 12.13
N LEU A 49 4.24 3.91 11.13
CA LEU A 49 4.54 4.93 10.10
C LEU A 49 3.55 6.10 10.16
N ALA A 50 2.29 5.88 9.77
CA ALA A 50 1.27 6.94 9.65
C ALA A 50 -0.15 6.35 9.46
N ASP A 51 -1.18 7.19 9.59
CA ASP A 51 -2.60 6.77 9.67
C ASP A 51 -3.28 6.50 8.31
N GLN A 52 -2.51 6.18 7.27
CA GLN A 52 -3.06 6.06 5.91
C GLN A 52 -4.09 4.93 5.80
N ARG A 53 -5.16 5.20 5.06
CA ARG A 53 -6.15 4.20 4.68
C ARG A 53 -5.70 3.51 3.39
N ILE A 54 -5.46 2.21 3.47
CA ILE A 54 -5.01 1.39 2.33
C ILE A 54 -6.16 0.51 1.84
N TYR A 55 -6.41 0.51 0.54
CA TYR A 55 -7.46 -0.26 -0.13
C TYR A 55 -6.84 -1.13 -1.22
N ALA A 56 -7.42 -2.31 -1.46
CA ALA A 56 -7.01 -3.20 -2.55
C ALA A 56 -8.21 -3.56 -3.44
N GLY A 57 -8.05 -3.48 -4.75
CA GLY A 57 -9.06 -3.83 -5.74
C GLY A 57 -8.95 -3.04 -7.02
#